data_AF-A0AAQ2HEI0-F1
#
_entry.id   AF-A0AAQ2HEI0-F1
#
_cell.length_a   1.000
_cell.length_b   1.000
_cell.length_c   1.000
_cell.angle_alpha   90.00
_cell.angle_beta   90.00
_cell.angle_gamma   90.00
#
_symmetry.space_group_name_H-M   'P 1'
#
loop_
_entity.id
_entity.type
_entity.pdbx_description
1 polymer ?
#
loop_
_entity_poly.entity_id
_entity_poly.type
_entity_poly.pdbx_seq_one_letter_code
_entity_poly.pdbx_strand_id
1 'polypeptide(L)'
;MPRRIGRPGLIGTMARTAVVAGTATAVAGGVNRRQQSRAQASADEQAAAEQQQYEAQQYEAQQARQAEQAQQAPEPAAAAGGDDLSAQIEKLATLKTAGVISDEEFAAAKAKLLGM
;
A
#
# COMPACT_ATOMS: atom_id res chain seq x y z
N MET A 1 -21.47 -67.97 52.37
CA MET A 1 -20.52 -66.94 52.84
C MET A 1 -20.50 -65.79 51.84
N PRO A 2 -21.09 -64.62 52.11
CA PRO A 2 -21.06 -63.50 51.18
C PRO A 2 -19.70 -62.78 51.27
N ARG A 3 -18.99 -62.70 50.14
CA ARG A 3 -17.76 -61.91 50.00
C ARG A 3 -18.14 -60.44 49.83
N ARG A 4 -17.60 -59.59 50.71
CA ARG A 4 -17.79 -58.13 50.68
C ARG A 4 -17.19 -57.56 49.39
N ILE A 5 -18.03 -57.15 48.46
CA ILE A 5 -17.67 -56.25 47.38
C ILE A 5 -17.99 -54.84 47.88
N GLY A 6 -17.00 -53.94 47.82
CA GLY A 6 -17.26 -52.51 47.97
C GLY A 6 -16.41 -51.83 49.03
N ARG A 7 -15.18 -51.48 48.67
CA ARG A 7 -14.67 -50.15 48.98
C ARG A 7 -13.98 -49.63 47.71
N PRO A 8 -14.47 -48.56 47.07
CA PRO A 8 -13.74 -47.94 45.98
C PRO A 8 -12.39 -47.48 46.52
N GLY A 9 -11.31 -48.12 46.05
CA GLY A 9 -9.96 -47.80 46.48
C GLY A 9 -9.55 -46.41 45.99
N LEU A 10 -8.63 -45.77 46.70
CA LEU A 10 -8.02 -44.47 46.34
C LEU A 10 -7.47 -44.44 44.90
N ILE A 11 -7.06 -45.60 44.39
CA ILE A 11 -6.61 -45.80 43.01
C ILE A 11 -7.77 -45.59 42.00
N GLY A 12 -8.97 -46.09 42.31
CA GLY A 12 -10.15 -45.89 41.46
C GLY A 12 -10.63 -44.44 41.43
N THR A 13 -10.48 -43.70 42.53
CA THR A 13 -10.82 -42.27 42.58
C THR A 13 -9.80 -41.40 41.84
N MET A 14 -8.50 -41.69 41.94
CA MET A 14 -7.47 -40.95 41.21
C MET A 14 -7.48 -41.22 39.70
N ALA A 15 -7.76 -42.46 39.29
CA ALA A 15 -7.93 -42.76 37.86
C ALA A 15 -9.13 -42.03 37.26
N ARG A 16 -10.23 -41.90 38.01
CA ARG A 16 -11.45 -41.23 37.53
C ARG A 16 -11.27 -39.71 37.43
N THR A 17 -10.52 -39.08 38.35
CA THR A 17 -10.19 -37.64 38.25
C THR A 17 -9.23 -37.34 37.11
N ALA A 18 -8.27 -38.23 36.82
CA ALA A 18 -7.36 -38.06 35.68
C ALA A 18 -8.09 -38.07 34.33
N VAL A 19 -9.07 -38.97 34.14
CA VAL A 19 -9.86 -39.04 32.90
C VAL A 19 -10.82 -37.84 32.76
N VAL A 20 -11.45 -37.42 33.85
CA VAL A 20 -12.35 -36.25 33.85
C VAL A 20 -11.56 -34.94 33.68
N ALA A 21 -10.41 -34.79 34.34
CA ALA A 21 -9.55 -33.61 34.18
C ALA A 21 -8.86 -33.57 32.80
N GLY A 22 -8.45 -34.73 32.26
CA GLY A 22 -7.84 -34.81 30.94
C GLY A 22 -8.78 -34.42 29.80
N THR A 23 -10.06 -34.79 29.90
CA THR A 23 -11.09 -34.40 28.90
C THR A 23 -11.57 -32.96 29.10
N ALA A 24 -11.68 -32.48 30.34
CA ALA A 24 -11.96 -31.07 30.63
C ALA A 24 -10.87 -30.12 30.07
N THR A 25 -9.60 -30.51 30.16
CA THR A 25 -8.48 -29.74 29.61
C THR A 25 -8.48 -29.74 28.07
N ALA A 26 -8.86 -30.85 27.45
CA ALA A 26 -8.98 -30.93 25.99
C ALA A 26 -10.11 -30.04 25.43
N VAL A 27 -11.27 -29.99 26.12
CA VAL A 27 -12.41 -29.14 25.72
C VAL A 27 -12.15 -27.66 26.03
N ALA A 28 -11.59 -27.33 27.19
CA ALA A 28 -11.24 -25.95 27.55
C ALA A 28 -10.13 -25.39 26.64
N GLY A 29 -9.13 -26.22 26.28
CA GLY A 29 -8.11 -25.85 25.30
C GLY A 29 -8.69 -25.61 23.90
N GLY A 30 -9.70 -26.39 23.49
CA GLY A 30 -10.40 -26.21 22.21
C GLY A 30 -11.19 -24.91 22.13
N VAL A 31 -11.93 -24.55 23.19
CA VAL A 31 -12.70 -23.29 23.24
C VAL A 31 -11.77 -22.08 23.31
N ASN A 32 -10.71 -22.13 24.12
CA ASN A 32 -9.72 -21.05 24.20
C ASN A 32 -9.03 -20.82 22.84
N ARG A 33 -8.64 -21.89 22.15
CA ARG A 33 -8.04 -21.80 20.80
C ARG A 33 -9.03 -21.30 19.75
N ARG A 34 -10.32 -21.66 19.85
CA ARG A 34 -11.39 -21.14 18.99
C ARG A 34 -11.66 -19.64 19.22
N GLN A 35 -11.62 -19.20 20.48
CA GLN A 35 -11.76 -17.78 20.83
C GLN A 35 -10.55 -16.96 20.37
N GLN A 36 -9.34 -17.47 20.56
CA GLN A 36 -8.11 -16.83 20.05
C GLN A 36 -8.11 -16.75 18.51
N SER A 37 -8.48 -17.83 17.83
CA SER A 37 -8.60 -17.84 16.37
C SER A 37 -9.67 -16.87 15.87
N ARG A 38 -10.81 -16.75 16.56
CA ARG A 38 -11.81 -15.72 16.23
C ARG A 38 -11.29 -14.31 16.46
N ALA A 39 -10.61 -14.05 17.56
CA ALA A 39 -10.03 -12.74 17.85
C ALA A 39 -8.95 -12.34 16.83
N GLN A 40 -8.13 -13.29 16.38
CA GLN A 40 -7.16 -13.08 15.30
C GLN A 40 -7.86 -12.79 13.98
N ALA A 41 -8.85 -13.61 13.59
CA ALA A 41 -9.62 -13.37 12.37
C ALA A 41 -10.34 -12.01 12.38
N SER A 42 -10.89 -11.59 13.53
CA SER A 42 -11.48 -10.25 13.69
C SER A 42 -10.48 -9.12 13.49
N ALA A 43 -9.25 -9.27 14.00
CA ALA A 43 -8.20 -8.27 13.87
C ALA A 43 -7.70 -8.19 12.42
N ASP A 44 -7.53 -9.34 11.76
CA ASP A 44 -7.12 -9.40 10.35
C ASP A 44 -8.20 -8.78 9.43
N GLU A 45 -9.48 -9.03 9.71
CA GLU A 45 -10.60 -8.46 8.94
C GLU A 45 -10.71 -6.94 9.12
N GLN A 46 -10.44 -6.42 10.31
CA GLN A 46 -10.38 -4.97 10.57
C GLN A 46 -9.21 -4.32 9.83
N ALA A 47 -8.03 -4.94 9.85
CA ALA A 47 -6.87 -4.44 9.13
C ALA A 47 -7.09 -4.43 7.61
N ALA A 48 -7.71 -5.48 7.06
CA ALA A 48 -8.05 -5.56 5.64
C ALA A 48 -9.10 -4.50 5.23
N ALA A 49 -10.11 -4.28 6.07
CA ALA A 49 -11.13 -3.25 5.81
C ALA A 49 -10.54 -1.83 5.82
N GLU A 50 -9.62 -1.54 6.75
CA GLU A 50 -8.94 -0.24 6.82
C GLU A 50 -8.05 -0.01 5.58
N GLN A 51 -7.33 -1.05 5.13
CA GLN A 51 -6.52 -0.99 3.92
C GLN A 51 -7.36 -0.69 2.67
N GLN A 52 -8.50 -1.37 2.52
CA GLN A 52 -9.41 -1.11 1.41
C GLN A 52 -9.98 0.31 1.41
N GLN A 53 -10.29 0.87 2.59
CA GLN A 53 -10.74 2.25 2.69
C GLN A 53 -9.63 3.24 2.28
N TYR A 54 -8.40 2.98 2.69
CA TYR A 54 -7.26 3.83 2.33
C TYR A 54 -6.98 3.81 0.82
N GLU A 55 -7.06 2.64 0.21
CA GLU A 55 -6.83 2.47 -1.23
C GLU A 55 -7.96 3.10 -2.06
N ALA A 56 -9.22 2.94 -1.64
CA ALA A 56 -10.36 3.61 -2.26
C ALA A 56 -10.23 5.13 -2.20
N GLN A 57 -9.81 5.67 -1.06
CA GLN A 57 -9.64 7.11 -0.87
C GLN A 57 -8.48 7.68 -1.71
N GLN A 58 -7.39 6.92 -1.89
CA GLN A 58 -6.33 7.30 -2.84
C GLN A 58 -6.83 7.30 -4.29
N TYR A 59 -7.60 6.28 -4.68
CA TYR A 59 -8.14 6.20 -6.04
C TYR A 59 -9.08 7.37 -6.36
N GLU A 60 -9.95 7.72 -5.41
CA GLU A 60 -10.86 8.87 -5.56
C GLU A 60 -10.10 10.21 -5.62
N ALA A 61 -9.07 10.39 -4.78
CA ALA A 61 -8.23 11.58 -4.82
C ALA A 61 -7.46 11.72 -6.14
N GLN A 62 -6.97 10.60 -6.70
CA GLN A 62 -6.29 10.60 -7.99
C GLN A 62 -7.24 10.92 -9.14
N GLN A 63 -8.46 10.42 -9.10
CA GLN A 63 -9.47 10.71 -10.12
C GLN A 63 -9.95 12.18 -10.06
N ALA A 64 -10.09 12.74 -8.86
CA ALA A 64 -10.40 14.16 -8.67
C ALA A 64 -9.28 15.07 -9.24
N ARG A 65 -8.01 14.74 -9.01
CA ARG A 65 -6.86 15.46 -9.59
C ARG A 65 -6.88 15.44 -11.12
N GLN A 66 -7.27 14.32 -11.73
CA GLN A 66 -7.31 14.20 -13.19
C GLN A 66 -8.49 14.97 -13.80
N ALA A 67 -9.64 15.02 -13.12
CA ALA A 67 -10.78 15.84 -13.54
C ALA A 67 -10.47 17.35 -13.49
N GLU A 68 -9.79 17.80 -12.43
CA GLU A 68 -9.43 19.22 -12.27
C GLU A 68 -8.41 19.69 -13.33
N GLN A 69 -7.50 18.79 -13.75
CA GLN A 69 -6.53 19.08 -14.81
C GLN A 69 -7.15 19.14 -16.21
N ALA A 70 -8.27 18.47 -16.45
CA ALA A 70 -9.01 18.56 -17.72
C ALA A 70 -9.83 19.86 -17.85
N GLN A 71 -10.13 20.54 -16.72
CA GLN A 71 -10.91 21.77 -16.70
C GLN A 71 -10.03 23.03 -16.74
N GLN A 72 -8.73 22.91 -16.46
CA GLN A 72 -7.69 23.84 -16.91
C GLN A 72 -7.23 23.47 -18.32
N ALA A 73 -8.14 23.50 -19.29
CA ALA A 73 -7.70 23.80 -20.64
C ALA A 73 -7.03 25.18 -20.58
N PRO A 74 -5.73 25.31 -20.89
CA PRO A 74 -5.16 26.63 -21.05
C PRO A 74 -5.98 27.31 -22.14
N GLU A 75 -6.57 28.47 -21.83
CA GLU A 75 -6.80 29.45 -22.88
C GLU A 75 -5.51 29.49 -23.71
N PRO A 76 -5.57 29.38 -25.05
CA PRO A 76 -4.39 29.53 -25.86
C PRO A 76 -3.80 30.89 -25.52
N ALA A 77 -2.75 30.88 -24.71
CA ALA A 77 -1.94 32.05 -24.41
C ALA A 77 -1.47 32.55 -25.77
N ALA A 78 -2.10 33.63 -26.22
CA ALA A 78 -1.66 34.35 -27.38
C ALA A 78 -0.21 34.76 -27.13
N ALA A 79 0.70 34.12 -27.86
CA ALA A 79 2.09 34.52 -28.08
C ALA A 79 2.98 34.70 -26.82
N ALA A 80 3.34 33.60 -26.15
CA ALA A 80 4.62 33.51 -25.42
C ALA A 80 5.76 32.90 -26.27
N GLY A 81 5.45 32.38 -27.47
CA GLY A 81 6.44 31.70 -28.31
C GLY A 81 7.53 32.61 -28.90
N GLY A 82 7.31 33.93 -28.98
CA GLY A 82 8.31 34.88 -29.50
C GLY A 82 9.45 35.15 -28.51
N ASP A 83 9.11 35.30 -27.22
CA ASP A 83 10.08 35.55 -26.16
C ASP A 83 10.81 34.26 -25.75
N ASP A 84 10.14 33.11 -25.79
CA ASP A 84 10.79 31.82 -25.54
C ASP A 84 11.82 31.47 -26.63
N LEU A 85 11.54 31.82 -27.89
CA LEU A 85 12.46 31.58 -29.00
C LEU A 85 13.71 32.44 -28.88
N SER A 86 13.54 33.74 -28.56
CA SER A 86 14.67 34.66 -28.40
C SER A 86 15.54 34.27 -27.20
N ALA A 87 14.92 33.90 -26.07
CA ALA A 87 15.63 33.39 -24.89
C ALA A 87 16.43 32.10 -25.19
N GLN A 88 15.89 31.19 -26.02
CA GLN A 88 16.59 29.98 -26.43
C GLN A 88 17.79 30.28 -27.36
N ILE A 89 17.67 31.24 -28.28
CA ILE A 89 18.78 31.67 -29.14
C ILE A 89 19.91 32.30 -28.31
N GLU A 90 19.56 33.09 -27.28
CA GLU A 90 20.54 33.71 -26.38
C GLU A 90 21.31 32.66 -25.57
N LYS A 91 20.61 31.67 -25.02
CA LYS A 91 21.24 30.54 -24.29
C LYS A 91 22.24 29.78 -25.16
N LEU A 92 21.89 29.52 -26.42
CA LEU A 92 22.80 28.89 -27.38
C LEU A 92 24.04 29.77 -27.66
N ALA A 93 23.87 31.09 -27.72
CA ALA A 93 24.99 32.01 -27.91
C ALA A 93 25.95 31.99 -26.71
N THR A 94 25.42 31.94 -25.48
CA THR A 94 26.23 31.78 -24.26
C THR A 94 27.01 30.46 -24.25
N LEU A 95 26.39 29.37 -24.71
CA LEU A 95 27.08 28.07 -24.78
C LEU A 95 28.19 28.07 -25.83
N LYS A 96 27.99 28.75 -26.96
CA LYS A 96 29.01 28.94 -28.00
C LYS A 96 30.18 29.78 -27.48
N THR A 97 29.92 30.90 -26.80
CA THR A 97 31.00 31.74 -26.24
C THR A 97 31.75 31.05 -25.11
N ALA A 98 31.07 30.19 -24.34
CA ALA A 98 31.69 29.31 -23.35
C ALA A 98 32.50 28.16 -23.98
N GLY A 99 32.45 27.98 -25.31
CA GLY A 99 33.13 26.90 -26.02
C GLY A 99 32.54 25.51 -25.75
N VAL A 100 31.32 25.45 -25.22
CA VAL A 100 30.61 24.19 -24.90
C VAL A 100 30.02 23.55 -26.16
N ILE A 101 29.65 24.38 -27.14
CA ILE A 101 29.17 23.95 -28.45
C ILE A 101 30.02 24.60 -29.55
N SER A 102 30.13 23.89 -30.67
CA SER A 102 30.81 24.40 -31.87
C SER A 102 29.93 25.35 -32.68
N ASP A 103 30.55 26.10 -33.60
CA ASP A 103 29.84 27.01 -34.51
C ASP A 103 28.82 26.29 -35.40
N GLU A 104 29.13 25.06 -35.82
CA GLU A 104 28.26 24.22 -36.63
C GLU A 104 27.02 23.77 -35.84
N GLU A 105 27.21 23.36 -34.59
CA GLU A 105 26.11 22.95 -33.69
C GLU A 105 25.20 24.13 -33.34
N PHE A 106 25.77 25.31 -33.13
CA PHE A 106 25.00 26.54 -32.90
C PHE A 106 24.10 26.87 -34.10
N ALA A 107 24.65 26.82 -35.32
CA ALA A 107 23.90 27.10 -36.54
C ALA A 107 22.75 26.10 -36.76
N ALA A 108 23.02 24.80 -36.56
CA ALA A 108 22.00 23.75 -36.69
C ALA A 108 20.88 23.88 -35.65
N ALA A 109 21.21 24.22 -34.40
CA ALA A 109 20.22 24.42 -33.34
C ALA A 109 19.35 25.66 -33.60
N LYS A 110 19.95 26.75 -34.09
CA LYS A 110 19.23 27.97 -34.46
C LYS A 110 18.28 27.75 -35.65
N ALA A 111 18.69 27.00 -36.67
CA ALA A 111 17.83 26.66 -37.81
C ALA A 111 16.62 25.82 -37.37
N LYS A 112 16.85 24.79 -36.54
CA LYS A 112 15.78 23.97 -35.93
C LYS A 112 14.77 24.80 -35.14
N LEU A 113 15.26 25.78 -34.37
CA LEU A 113 14.42 26.70 -33.61
C LEU A 113 13.57 27.61 -34.50
N LEU A 114 14.14 28.09 -35.62
CA LEU A 114 13.47 28.97 -36.57
C LEU A 114 12.59 28.20 -37.59
N GLY A 115 12.56 26.87 -37.53
CA GLY A 115 11.82 26.02 -38.47
C GLY A 115 12.37 26.05 -39.90
N MET A 116 13.68 26.30 -40.06
CA MET A 116 14.39 26.38 -41.34
C MET A 116 15.23 25.14 -41.63
#